data_AF-A0A838V747-F1
#
_entry.id   AF-A0A838V747-F1
#
_cell.length_a   1.000
_cell.length_b   1.000
_cell.length_c   1.000
_cell.angle_alpha   90.00
_cell.angle_beta   90.00
_cell.angle_gamma   90.00
#
_symmetry.space_group_name_H-M   'P 1'
#
loop_
_entity.id
_entity.type
_entity.pdbx_description
1 polymer ?
#
loop_
_entity_poly.entity_id
_entity_poly.type
_entity_poly.pdbx_seq_one_letter_code
_entity_poly.pdbx_strand_id
1 'polypeptide(L)'
;MSFRISVTPTAKRQADALRGKAAKAYEDALLRLEAEGCAAADYRLTGEVVDRICSAHLYGNYRVLICFPDEGSVVIALVGEHARGSSDDVYGTVYELLGIDEPTAKRTKPPCCEEDGGPPVDPELFDRMLRAAARLQRRR
;
A
#
# COMPACT_ATOMS: atom_id res chain seq x y z
N MET A 1 20.99 5.87 -4.94
CA MET A 1 20.55 4.47 -5.05
C MET A 1 19.08 4.53 -5.45
N SER A 2 18.64 3.79 -6.46
CA SER A 2 17.23 3.77 -6.87
C SER A 2 16.60 2.43 -6.52
N PHE A 3 15.32 2.45 -6.18
CA PHE A 3 14.53 1.28 -5.85
C PHE A 3 13.73 0.82 -7.05
N ARG A 4 13.54 -0.49 -7.20
CA ARG A 4 12.72 -1.02 -8.30
C ARG A 4 11.25 -0.93 -7.93
N ILE A 5 10.50 -0.15 -8.71
CA ILE A 5 9.05 -0.09 -8.59
C ILE A 5 8.41 -1.23 -9.38
N SER A 6 7.49 -1.95 -8.75
CA SER A 6 6.55 -2.80 -9.46
C SER A 6 5.12 -2.49 -9.01
N VAL A 7 4.17 -2.63 -9.93
CA VAL A 7 2.76 -2.33 -9.67
C VAL A 7 1.98 -3.62 -9.89
N THR A 8 1.20 -4.04 -8.90
CA THR A 8 0.37 -5.23 -9.06
C THR A 8 -0.69 -4.99 -10.13
N PRO A 9 -1.20 -6.03 -10.81
CA PRO A 9 -2.26 -5.85 -11.80
C PRO A 9 -3.52 -5.19 -11.20
N THR A 10 -3.79 -5.36 -9.90
CA THR A 10 -4.93 -4.72 -9.22
C THR A 10 -4.66 -3.24 -9.00
N ALA A 11 -3.50 -2.89 -8.43
CA ALA A 11 -3.08 -1.51 -8.26
C ALA A 11 -3.02 -0.77 -9.59
N LYS A 12 -2.55 -1.43 -10.66
CA LYS A 12 -2.52 -0.83 -12.00
C LYS A 12 -3.90 -0.40 -12.46
N ARG A 13 -4.92 -1.27 -12.35
CA ARG A 13 -6.28 -0.90 -12.75
C ARG A 13 -6.88 0.20 -11.89
N GLN A 14 -6.59 0.18 -10.59
CA GLN A 14 -7.01 1.24 -9.67
C GLN A 14 -6.35 2.59 -10.02
N ALA A 15 -5.06 2.57 -10.32
CA ALA A 15 -4.30 3.74 -10.77
C ALA A 15 -4.82 4.26 -12.13
N ASP A 16 -5.08 3.37 -13.08
CA ASP A 16 -5.64 3.70 -14.40
C ASP A 16 -7.05 4.33 -14.30
N ALA A 17 -7.75 4.16 -13.18
CA ALA A 17 -9.04 4.80 -12.91
C ALA A 17 -8.91 6.21 -12.27
N LEU A 18 -7.74 6.59 -11.77
CA LEU A 18 -7.50 7.92 -11.21
C LEU A 18 -7.63 9.01 -12.27
N ARG A 19 -8.06 10.21 -11.86
CA ARG A 19 -8.20 11.37 -12.76
C ARG A 19 -7.63 12.62 -12.13
N GLY A 20 -7.22 13.58 -12.98
CA GLY A 20 -6.78 14.91 -12.58
C GLY A 20 -5.65 14.87 -11.53
N LYS A 21 -5.85 15.61 -10.44
CA LYS A 21 -4.84 15.76 -9.37
C LYS A 21 -4.48 14.43 -8.67
N ALA A 22 -5.40 13.48 -8.60
CA ALA A 22 -5.12 12.18 -8.00
C ALA A 22 -4.17 11.34 -8.87
N ALA A 23 -4.37 11.34 -10.19
CA ALA A 23 -3.46 10.66 -11.12
C ALA A 23 -2.05 11.27 -11.08
N LYS A 24 -1.96 12.60 -11.10
CA LYS A 24 -0.68 13.30 -10.96
C LYS A 24 0.01 12.98 -9.62
N ALA A 25 -0.73 13.02 -8.51
CA ALA A 25 -0.17 12.69 -7.20
C ALA A 25 0.35 11.24 -7.14
N TYR A 26 -0.32 10.31 -7.82
CA TYR A 26 0.16 8.93 -7.92
C TYR A 26 1.49 8.84 -8.68
N GLU A 27 1.61 9.50 -9.84
CA GLU A 27 2.87 9.57 -10.60
C GLU A 27 4.01 10.18 -9.76
N ASP A 28 3.74 11.31 -9.11
CA ASP A 28 4.71 11.98 -8.22
C ASP A 28 5.11 11.06 -7.06
N ALA A 29 4.18 10.28 -6.51
CA ALA A 29 4.48 9.29 -5.47
C ALA A 29 5.37 8.15 -5.96
N LEU A 30 5.17 7.64 -7.19
CA LEU A 30 6.05 6.61 -7.76
C LEU A 30 7.49 7.12 -7.90
N LEU A 31 7.67 8.36 -8.38
CA LEU A 31 9.00 8.96 -8.51
C LEU A 31 9.71 9.09 -7.15
N ARG A 32 8.98 9.50 -6.10
CA ARG A 32 9.52 9.58 -4.75
C ARG A 32 9.89 8.19 -4.20
N LEU A 33 9.02 7.21 -4.39
CA LEU A 33 9.28 5.83 -3.96
C LEU A 33 10.48 5.22 -4.69
N GLU A 34 10.68 5.53 -5.98
CA GLU A 34 11.83 5.08 -6.74
C GLU A 34 13.14 5.70 -6.21
N ALA A 35 13.09 6.95 -5.77
CA ALA A 35 14.26 7.67 -5.25
C ALA A 35 14.58 7.33 -3.79
N GLU A 36 13.57 7.15 -2.95
CA GLU A 36 13.70 7.14 -1.48
C GLU A 36 13.22 5.84 -0.82
N GLY A 37 12.57 4.93 -1.55
CA GLY A 37 12.11 3.65 -1.01
C GLY A 37 11.06 3.84 0.10
N CYS A 38 11.26 3.17 1.25
CA CYS A 38 10.33 3.28 2.38
C CYS A 38 10.23 4.69 2.96
N ALA A 39 11.25 5.53 2.80
CA ALA A 39 11.27 6.88 3.37
C ALA A 39 10.29 7.84 2.67
N ALA A 40 9.90 7.52 1.42
CA ALA A 40 8.87 8.26 0.70
C ALA A 40 7.43 7.88 1.12
N ALA A 41 7.25 6.78 1.86
CA ALA A 41 5.95 6.42 2.43
C ALA A 41 5.73 7.06 3.80
N ASP A 42 4.47 7.31 4.17
CA ASP A 42 4.18 8.10 5.38
C ASP A 42 4.21 7.26 6.66
N TYR A 43 3.59 6.07 6.66
CA TYR A 43 3.48 5.23 7.87
C TYR A 43 3.21 3.76 7.52
N ARG A 44 3.47 2.86 8.48
CA ARG A 44 2.98 1.48 8.46
C ARG A 44 1.58 1.39 9.04
N LEU A 45 0.82 0.41 8.56
CA LEU A 45 -0.47 0.11 9.17
C LEU A 45 -0.27 -0.40 10.60
N THR A 46 -1.28 -0.24 11.44
CA THR A 46 -1.25 -0.73 12.82
C THR A 46 -2.05 -2.02 12.90
N GLY A 47 -1.40 -3.10 13.33
CA GLY A 47 -2.01 -4.42 13.54
C GLY A 47 -1.01 -5.52 13.21
N GLU A 48 -0.98 -6.58 14.01
CA GLU A 48 0.03 -7.67 13.95
C GLU A 48 0.23 -8.28 12.55
N VAL A 49 -0.83 -8.30 11.73
CA VAL A 49 -0.78 -8.90 10.38
C VAL A 49 -0.40 -7.90 9.28
N VAL A 50 -0.62 -6.60 9.53
CA VAL A 50 -0.52 -5.54 8.51
C VAL A 50 0.58 -4.53 8.79
N ASP A 51 1.30 -4.68 9.91
CA ASP A 51 2.37 -3.75 10.31
C ASP A 51 3.57 -3.74 9.37
N ARG A 52 3.66 -4.67 8.41
CA ARG A 52 4.64 -4.64 7.31
C ARG A 52 4.11 -3.99 6.03
N ILE A 53 2.86 -3.51 6.02
CA ILE A 53 2.28 -2.75 4.91
C ILE A 53 2.43 -1.27 5.20
N CYS A 54 2.99 -0.53 4.24
CA CYS A 54 3.07 0.92 4.31
C CYS A 54 1.95 1.61 3.54
N SER A 55 1.65 2.84 3.93
CA SER A 55 0.69 3.72 3.28
C SER A 55 1.35 5.06 2.95
N ALA A 56 1.07 5.57 1.76
CA ALA A 56 1.39 6.93 1.35
C ALA A 56 0.09 7.67 0.98
N HIS A 57 -0.05 8.90 1.44
CA HIS A 57 -1.14 9.80 1.08
C HIS A 57 -0.93 10.32 -0.34
N LEU A 58 -2.01 10.28 -1.12
CA LEU A 58 -2.12 11.01 -2.37
C LEU A 58 -3.02 12.24 -2.18
N TYR A 59 -3.33 12.90 -3.30
CA TYR A 59 -4.29 14.00 -3.31
C TYR A 59 -5.65 13.59 -2.70
N GLY A 60 -6.15 14.42 -1.78
CA GLY A 60 -7.40 14.16 -1.08
C GLY A 60 -7.32 12.94 -0.15
N ASN A 61 -8.31 12.05 -0.25
CA ASN A 61 -8.38 10.85 0.59
C ASN A 61 -7.74 9.62 -0.06
N TYR A 62 -7.13 9.75 -1.24
CA TYR A 62 -6.48 8.63 -1.89
C TYR A 62 -5.23 8.17 -1.14
N ARG A 63 -4.98 6.87 -1.15
CA ARG A 63 -3.83 6.21 -0.56
C ARG A 63 -3.20 5.25 -1.55
N VAL A 64 -1.90 5.07 -1.40
CA VAL A 64 -1.16 3.97 -2.01
C VAL A 64 -0.73 3.04 -0.89
N LEU A 65 -1.00 1.75 -1.04
CA LEU A 65 -0.53 0.72 -0.13
C LEU A 65 0.64 -0.02 -0.75
N ILE A 66 1.68 -0.21 0.06
CA ILE A 66 3.02 -0.55 -0.39
C ILE A 66 3.50 -1.77 0.40
N CYS A 67 4.09 -2.73 -0.29
CA CYS A 67 4.76 -3.88 0.30
C CYS A 67 6.20 -3.97 -0.21
N PHE A 68 7.08 -4.58 0.60
CA PHE A 68 8.50 -4.72 0.30
C PHE A 68 8.87 -6.21 0.33
N PRO A 69 9.07 -6.87 -0.82
CA PRO A 69 9.50 -8.27 -0.87
C PRO A 69 10.99 -8.43 -0.58
N ASP A 70 11.78 -7.36 -0.76
CA ASP A 70 13.20 -7.30 -0.45
C ASP A 70 13.60 -5.82 -0.23
N GLU A 71 14.84 -5.57 0.19
CA GLU A 71 15.31 -4.21 0.52
C GLU A 71 15.36 -3.26 -0.67
N GLY A 72 15.49 -3.76 -1.89
CA GLY A 72 15.65 -2.96 -3.12
C GLY A 72 14.38 -2.80 -3.94
N SER A 73 13.26 -3.38 -3.50
CA SER A 73 12.02 -3.47 -4.28
C SER A 73 10.85 -2.83 -3.54
N VAL A 74 10.12 -1.97 -4.23
CA VAL A 74 8.89 -1.34 -3.74
C VAL A 74 7.73 -1.82 -4.59
N VAL A 75 6.73 -2.41 -3.96
CA VAL A 75 5.57 -2.94 -4.68
C VAL A 75 4.31 -2.19 -4.31
N ILE A 76 3.69 -1.58 -5.32
CA ILE A 76 2.40 -0.91 -5.20
C ILE A 76 1.31 -1.99 -5.18
N ALA A 77 0.83 -2.31 -3.99
CA ALA A 77 -0.12 -3.39 -3.77
C ALA A 77 -1.55 -2.98 -4.14
N LEU A 78 -2.00 -1.81 -3.66
CA LEU A 78 -3.33 -1.26 -3.92
C LEU A 78 -3.28 0.27 -4.00
N VAL A 79 -4.25 0.84 -4.72
CA VAL A 79 -4.51 2.28 -4.77
C VAL A 79 -6.01 2.48 -4.57
N GLY A 80 -6.41 3.40 -3.70
CA GLY A 80 -7.82 3.59 -3.40
C GLY A 80 -8.09 4.75 -2.46
N GLU A 81 -9.36 5.08 -2.27
CA GLU A 81 -9.75 6.13 -1.33
C GLU A 81 -9.88 5.57 0.09
N HIS A 82 -9.45 6.37 1.07
CA HIS A 82 -9.79 6.16 2.47
C HIS A 82 -11.20 6.72 2.73
N ALA A 83 -12.20 5.85 2.67
CA ALA A 83 -13.62 6.17 2.72
C ALA A 83 -14.31 5.34 3.82
N ARG A 84 -14.07 5.71 5.08
CA ARG A 84 -14.58 4.99 6.26
C ARG A 84 -16.08 4.65 6.14
N GLY A 85 -16.41 3.38 6.36
CA GLY A 85 -17.78 2.88 6.29
C GLY A 85 -18.28 2.56 4.89
N SER A 86 -17.45 2.75 3.86
CA SER A 86 -17.71 2.27 2.50
C SER A 86 -17.04 0.92 2.25
N SER A 87 -17.69 0.07 1.44
CA SER A 87 -17.08 -1.15 0.92
C SER A 87 -15.89 -0.90 0.00
N ASP A 88 -15.74 0.32 -0.51
CA ASP A 88 -14.61 0.73 -1.35
C ASP A 88 -13.45 1.34 -0.54
N ASP A 89 -13.50 1.30 0.79
CA ASP A 89 -12.39 1.74 1.63
C ASP A 89 -11.14 0.90 1.37
N VAL A 90 -10.03 1.59 1.09
CA VAL A 90 -8.77 0.94 0.75
C VAL A 90 -8.22 0.06 1.88
N TYR A 91 -8.44 0.42 3.15
CA TYR A 91 -8.00 -0.41 4.28
C TYR A 91 -8.97 -1.56 4.54
N GLY A 92 -10.27 -1.32 4.44
CA GLY A 92 -11.28 -2.38 4.47
C GLY A 92 -10.99 -3.46 3.42
N THR A 93 -10.59 -3.06 2.22
CA THR A 93 -10.16 -3.98 1.16
C THR A 93 -8.97 -4.83 1.60
N VAL A 94 -7.94 -4.26 2.25
CA VAL A 94 -6.79 -5.03 2.76
C VAL A 94 -7.21 -6.05 3.81
N TYR A 95 -8.04 -5.64 4.76
CA TYR A 95 -8.49 -6.53 5.83
C TYR A 95 -9.31 -7.70 5.27
N GLU A 96 -10.22 -7.43 4.33
CA GLU A 96 -10.96 -8.48 3.62
C GLU A 96 -10.02 -9.41 2.86
N LEU A 97 -9.04 -8.85 2.14
CA LEU A 97 -8.07 -9.64 1.37
C LEU A 97 -7.25 -10.58 2.25
N LEU A 98 -6.82 -10.10 3.40
CA LEU A 98 -6.03 -10.87 4.36
C LEU A 98 -6.89 -11.77 5.25
N GLY A 99 -8.23 -11.66 5.18
CA GLY A 99 -9.16 -12.42 6.00
C GLY A 99 -9.05 -12.09 7.48
N ILE A 100 -8.76 -10.82 7.81
CA ILE A 100 -8.62 -10.33 9.18
C ILE A 100 -9.69 -9.30 9.48
N ASP A 101 -10.03 -9.17 10.77
CA ASP A 101 -10.90 -8.10 11.24
C ASP A 101 -10.18 -6.75 11.22
N GLU A 102 -10.94 -5.66 11.07
CA GLU A 102 -10.39 -4.32 11.22
C GLU A 102 -9.79 -4.15 12.63
N PRO A 103 -8.50 -3.74 12.74
CA PRO A 103 -7.88 -3.52 14.03
C PRO A 103 -8.64 -2.46 14.84
N THR A 104 -9.09 -2.84 16.04
CA THR A 104 -9.78 -1.95 16.99
C THR A 104 -8.81 -1.17 17.89
N ALA A 105 -7.54 -1.60 17.92
CA ALA A 105 -6.49 -0.92 18.66
C ALA A 105 -6.25 0.51 18.15
N LYS A 106 -5.79 1.40 19.05
CA LYS A 106 -5.45 2.78 18.69
C LYS A 106 -4.36 2.78 17.61
N ARG A 107 -4.67 3.38 16.45
CA ARG A 107 -3.70 3.54 15.35
C ARG A 107 -2.53 4.41 15.81
N THR A 108 -1.32 3.86 15.78
CA THR A 108 -0.09 4.55 16.21
C THR A 108 0.65 5.20 15.05
N LYS A 109 0.38 4.77 13.80
CA LYS A 109 1.02 5.26 12.58
C LYS A 109 2.56 5.37 12.71
N PRO A 110 3.25 4.25 12.99
CA PRO A 110 4.70 4.27 13.03
C PRO A 110 5.26 4.64 11.64
N PRO A 111 6.48 5.23 11.55
CA PRO A 111 7.15 5.47 10.28
C PRO A 111 7.20 4.21 9.42
N CYS A 112 7.15 4.36 8.09
CA CYS A 112 7.20 3.22 7.17
C CYS A 112 8.48 2.39 7.36
N CYS A 113 9.64 3.05 7.33
CA CYS A 113 10.91 2.38 7.57
C CYS A 113 11.03 1.84 9.01
N GLU A 114 11.84 0.81 9.16
CA GLU A 114 12.31 0.30 10.44
C GLU A 114 13.33 1.25 11.07
N GLU A 115 13.72 0.99 12.32
CA GLU A 115 14.63 1.87 13.08
C GLU A 115 16.02 1.99 12.44
N ASP A 116 16.45 0.98 11.68
CA ASP A 116 17.69 0.98 10.91
C ASP A 116 17.60 1.75 9.58
N GLY A 117 16.42 2.30 9.26
CA GLY A 117 16.13 3.01 8.01
C GLY A 117 15.79 2.10 6.83
N GLY A 118 15.75 0.78 7.03
CA GLY A 118 15.36 -0.20 6.02
C GLY A 118 13.84 -0.31 5.87
N PRO A 119 13.35 -0.87 4.75
CA PRO A 119 11.93 -1.15 4.58
C PRO A 119 11.47 -2.30 5.49
N PRO A 120 10.19 -2.36 5.86
CA PRO A 120 9.62 -3.48 6.60
C PRO A 120 9.42 -4.68 5.64
N VAL A 121 10.51 -5.38 5.34
CA VAL A 121 10.52 -6.50 4.39
C VAL A 121 9.69 -7.67 4.92
N ASP A 122 8.72 -8.12 4.13
CA ASP A 122 7.92 -9.31 4.41
C ASP A 122 7.47 -9.98 3.10
N PRO A 123 8.25 -10.95 2.59
CA PRO A 123 7.94 -11.65 1.35
C PRO A 123 6.66 -12.48 1.46
N GLU A 124 6.36 -13.04 2.63
CA GLU A 124 5.19 -13.90 2.84
C GLU A 124 3.89 -13.10 2.84
N LEU A 125 3.89 -11.92 3.49
CA LEU A 125 2.77 -10.99 3.44
C LEU A 125 2.56 -10.44 2.02
N PHE A 126 3.64 -10.09 1.32
CA PHE A 126 3.56 -9.68 -0.07
C PHE A 126 2.88 -10.75 -0.94
N ASP A 127 3.30 -12.00 -0.79
CA ASP A 127 2.75 -13.15 -1.49
C ASP A 127 1.25 -13.37 -1.17
N ARG A 128 0.87 -13.24 0.10
CA ARG A 128 -0.53 -13.30 0.53
C ARG A 128 -1.35 -12.17 -0.10
N MET A 129 -0.84 -10.94 -0.07
CA MET A 129 -1.46 -9.77 -0.68
C MET A 129 -1.66 -9.96 -2.19
N LEU A 130 -0.66 -10.46 -2.92
CA LEU A 130 -0.78 -10.76 -4.34
C LEU A 130 -1.87 -11.80 -4.64
N ARG A 131 -1.84 -12.93 -3.92
CA ARG A 131 -2.83 -14.01 -4.09
C ARG A 131 -4.24 -13.51 -3.78
N ALA A 132 -4.37 -12.67 -2.76
CA ALA A 132 -5.64 -12.10 -2.36
C ALA A 132 -6.15 -11.07 -3.38
N ALA A 133 -5.29 -10.14 -3.80
CA ALA A 133 -5.61 -9.14 -4.82
C ALA A 133 -6.04 -9.78 -6.15
N ALA A 134 -5.41 -10.89 -6.56
CA ALA A 134 -5.81 -11.69 -7.72
C ALA A 134 -7.25 -12.25 -7.60
N ARG A 135 -7.75 -12.50 -6.38
CA ARG A 135 -9.14 -12.95 -6.15
C ARG A 135 -10.15 -11.82 -6.35
N LEU A 136 -9.84 -10.60 -5.92
CA LEU A 136 -10.70 -9.42 -6.19
C LEU A 136 -10.89 -9.20 -7.68
N GLN A 137 -9.84 -9.44 -8.46
CA GLN A 137 -9.90 -9.31 -9.92
C GLN A 137 -10.92 -10.24 -10.58
N ARG A 138 -11.22 -11.38 -9.96
CA ARG A 138 -12.16 -12.37 -10.51
C ARG A 138 -13.60 -12.12 -10.06
N ARG A 139 -13.80 -11.23 -9.08
CA ARG A 139 -15.11 -10.90 -8.50
C ARG A 139 -15.76 -9.65 -9.10
N ARG A 140 -14.98 -8.78 -9.75
CA ARG A 140 -15.42 -7.56 -10.44
C ARG A 140 -15.26 -7.73 -11.93
#